data_AF-A0A2R5LP13-F1
#
_entry.id   AF-A0A2R5LP13-F1
#
_cell.length_a   1.000
_cell.length_b   1.000
_cell.length_c   1.000
_cell.angle_alpha   90.00
_cell.angle_beta   90.00
_cell.angle_gamma   90.00
#
_symmetry.space_group_name_H-M   'P 1'
#
loop_
_entity.id
_entity.type
_entity.pdbx_description
1 polymer ?
#
loop_
_entity_poly.entity_id
_entity_poly.type
_entity_poly.pdbx_seq_one_letter_code
_entity_poly.pdbx_strand_id
1 'polypeptide(L)'
;MWTAVVTVVIIAQCVSGALGQTCSLERAQQCRDDLQRQTRQETRAYRGQEVTTLCTSVRENMACLMWHSANCQTKDQQERSGDLVLAGKSFLDRVCDLDRGWRVS
;
A
#
# COMPACT_ATOMS: atom_id res chain seq x y z
N MET A 1 -7.61 -44.85 -3.98
CA MET A 1 -6.36 -44.07 -3.95
C MET A 1 -6.65 -42.69 -4.56
N TRP A 2 -6.59 -41.67 -3.70
CA TRP A 2 -6.36 -40.24 -3.95
C TRP A 2 -7.31 -39.46 -4.87
N THR A 3 -8.33 -38.88 -4.24
CA THR A 3 -9.08 -37.70 -4.72
C THR A 3 -8.16 -36.49 -4.75
N ALA A 4 -7.90 -35.93 -5.93
CA ALA A 4 -7.24 -34.64 -6.08
C ALA A 4 -8.19 -33.53 -5.62
N VAL A 5 -7.99 -33.02 -4.40
CA VAL A 5 -8.64 -31.81 -3.92
C VAL A 5 -7.94 -30.65 -4.62
N VAL A 6 -8.59 -30.10 -5.65
CA VAL A 6 -8.14 -28.89 -6.33
C VAL A 6 -8.31 -27.74 -5.36
N THR A 7 -7.18 -27.28 -4.81
CA THR A 7 -7.09 -26.11 -3.94
C THR A 7 -7.52 -24.87 -4.73
N VAL A 8 -8.65 -24.29 -4.31
CA VAL A 8 -9.12 -22.99 -4.77
C VAL A 8 -8.12 -21.93 -4.30
N VAL A 9 -7.31 -21.41 -5.23
CA VAL A 9 -6.52 -20.20 -5.00
C VAL A 9 -7.50 -19.03 -5.00
N ILE A 10 -7.92 -18.62 -3.80
CA ILE A 10 -8.68 -17.38 -3.62
C ILE A 10 -7.72 -16.23 -3.92
N ILE A 11 -7.74 -15.74 -5.16
CA ILE A 11 -7.13 -14.46 -5.50
C ILE A 11 -8.00 -13.40 -4.84
N ALA A 12 -7.62 -13.00 -3.63
CA ALA A 12 -8.14 -11.81 -2.98
C ALA A 12 -7.68 -10.60 -3.80
N GLN A 13 -8.40 -10.31 -4.88
CA GLN A 13 -8.34 -9.02 -5.54
C GLN A 13 -8.96 -8.01 -4.58
N CYS A 14 -8.12 -7.42 -3.73
CA CYS A 14 -8.48 -6.30 -2.88
C CYS A 14 -8.70 -5.05 -3.74
N VAL A 15 -9.78 -5.05 -4.52
CA VAL A 15 -10.42 -3.82 -4.98
C VAL A 15 -11.23 -3.32 -3.79
N SER A 16 -10.61 -2.54 -2.91
CA SER A 16 -11.30 -1.87 -1.82
C SER A 16 -10.92 -0.41 -1.87
N GLY A 17 -11.63 0.30 -2.75
CA GLY A 17 -11.74 1.74 -2.70
C GLY A 17 -12.16 2.19 -1.30
N ALA A 18 -11.67 3.37 -0.92
CA ALA A 18 -11.65 3.96 0.42
C ALA A 18 -13.02 4.29 1.07
N LEU A 19 -14.11 3.59 0.74
CA LEU A 19 -15.49 3.95 1.13
C LEU A 19 -16.11 3.04 2.21
N GLY A 20 -15.32 2.17 2.86
CA GLY A 20 -15.80 1.26 3.91
C GLY A 20 -14.72 0.90 4.93
N GLN A 21 -13.86 1.87 5.29
CA GLN A 21 -12.78 1.63 6.25
C GLN A 21 -13.33 1.72 7.67
N THR A 22 -13.46 0.56 8.33
CA THR A 22 -13.57 0.46 9.80
C THR A 22 -12.16 0.39 10.38
N CYS A 23 -12.00 0.66 11.69
CA CYS A 23 -10.73 0.43 12.38
C CYS A 23 -10.42 -1.06 12.51
N SER A 24 -9.94 -1.65 11.42
CA SER A 24 -9.33 -2.98 11.39
C SER A 24 -7.82 -2.82 11.52
N LEU A 25 -7.26 -3.35 12.60
CA LEU A 25 -5.82 -3.39 12.82
C LEU A 25 -5.12 -4.21 11.72
N GLU A 26 -5.77 -5.26 11.22
CA GLU A 26 -5.25 -6.15 10.18
C GLU A 26 -5.06 -5.40 8.86
N ARG A 27 -6.05 -4.59 8.43
CA ARG A 27 -5.91 -3.76 7.23
C ARG A 27 -4.79 -2.73 7.36
N ALA A 28 -4.67 -2.10 8.53
CA ALA A 28 -3.60 -1.14 8.77
C ALA A 28 -2.21 -1.79 8.69
N GLN A 29 -2.07 -3.01 9.24
CA GLN A 29 -0.83 -3.79 9.15
C GLN A 29 -0.53 -4.22 7.72
N GLN A 30 -1.54 -4.64 6.96
CA GLN A 30 -1.37 -5.03 5.57
C GLN A 30 -0.87 -3.87 4.70
N CYS A 31 -1.52 -2.70 4.78
CA CYS A 31 -1.08 -1.50 4.05
C CYS A 31 0.34 -1.08 4.44
N ARG A 32 0.69 -1.20 5.74
CA ARG A 32 2.03 -0.91 6.24
C ARG A 32 3.07 -1.87 5.66
N ASP A 33 2.80 -3.17 5.72
CA ASP A 33 3.74 -4.19 5.29
C ASP A 33 3.94 -4.16 3.77
N ASP A 34 2.88 -3.90 3.01
CA ASP A 34 2.95 -3.72 1.55
C ASP A 34 3.73 -2.45 1.19
N LEU A 35 3.48 -1.32 1.86
CA LEU A 35 4.23 -0.08 1.66
C LEU A 35 5.72 -0.28 1.98
N GLN A 36 6.04 -0.97 3.08
CA GLN A 36 7.41 -1.27 3.46
C GLN A 36 8.11 -2.19 2.46
N ARG A 37 7.41 -3.18 1.90
CA ARG A 37 7.95 -4.05 0.86
C ARG A 37 8.23 -3.27 -0.42
N GLN A 38 7.27 -2.45 -0.87
CA GLN A 38 7.37 -1.68 -2.11
C GLN A 38 8.45 -0.60 -2.04
N THR A 39 8.58 0.10 -0.91
CA THR A 39 9.61 1.13 -0.72
C THR A 39 11.03 0.57 -0.55
N ARG A 40 11.16 -0.67 -0.07
CA ARG A 40 12.45 -1.38 0.02
C ARG A 40 12.85 -2.08 -1.28
N GLN A 41 11.91 -2.39 -2.15
CA GLN A 41 12.21 -3.01 -3.44
C GLN A 41 12.94 -2.01 -4.34
N GLU A 42 14.15 -2.37 -4.77
CA GLU A 42 14.94 -1.51 -5.64
C GLU A 42 14.24 -1.32 -6.99
N THR A 43 14.05 -0.06 -7.37
CA THR A 43 13.32 0.36 -8.56
C THR A 43 13.92 -0.11 -9.88
N ARG A 44 15.17 -0.60 -9.85
CA ARG A 44 15.93 -1.04 -11.03
C ARG A 44 15.27 -2.19 -11.80
N ALA A 45 14.29 -2.86 -11.19
CA ALA A 45 13.58 -3.99 -11.79
C ALA A 45 12.34 -3.62 -12.61
N TYR A 46 11.74 -2.44 -12.43
CA TYR A 46 10.43 -2.13 -13.02
C TYR A 46 10.55 -1.43 -14.38
N ARG A 47 9.76 -1.88 -15.37
CA ARG A 47 9.73 -1.25 -16.71
C ARG A 47 8.32 -0.79 -17.09
N GLY A 48 8.22 0.46 -17.56
CA GLY A 48 7.01 1.01 -18.19
C GLY A 48 5.75 0.90 -17.31
N GLN A 49 4.76 0.14 -17.79
CA GLN A 49 3.43 -0.02 -17.17
C GLN A 49 3.45 -0.60 -15.74
N GLU A 50 4.49 -1.36 -15.39
CA GLU A 50 4.69 -1.87 -14.03
C GLU A 50 4.99 -0.76 -13.03
N VAL A 51 5.72 0.28 -13.48
CA VAL A 51 6.03 1.45 -12.65
C VAL A 51 4.74 2.19 -12.30
N THR A 52 3.89 2.48 -13.29
CA THR A 52 2.60 3.16 -13.04
C THR A 52 1.73 2.37 -12.06
N THR A 53 1.66 1.04 -12.20
CA THR A 53 0.88 0.18 -11.31
C THR A 53 1.45 0.17 -9.89
N LEU A 54 2.77 0.10 -9.77
CA LEU A 54 3.48 0.21 -8.48
C LEU A 54 3.24 1.56 -7.81
N CYS A 55 3.32 2.66 -8.57
CA CYS A 55 3.08 4.01 -8.08
C CYS A 55 1.66 4.19 -7.55
N THR A 56 0.65 3.67 -8.26
CA THR A 56 -0.74 3.68 -7.79
C THR A 56 -0.88 2.86 -6.51
N SER A 57 -0.29 1.66 -6.46
CA SER A 57 -0.35 0.81 -5.26
C SER A 57 0.31 1.45 -4.04
N VAL A 58 1.51 2.02 -4.20
CA VAL A 58 2.20 2.76 -3.12
C VAL A 58 1.33 3.93 -2.64
N ARG A 59 0.68 4.64 -3.55
CA ARG A 59 -0.22 5.76 -3.21
C ARG A 59 -1.44 5.30 -2.41
N GLU A 60 -2.08 4.21 -2.82
CA GLU A 60 -3.24 3.64 -2.11
C GLU A 60 -2.85 3.12 -0.72
N ASN A 61 -1.74 2.40 -0.60
CA ASN A 61 -1.22 1.90 0.66
C ASN A 61 -0.86 3.03 1.62
N MET A 62 -0.27 4.12 1.11
CA MET A 62 0.04 5.30 1.90
C MET A 62 -1.23 6.02 2.38
N ALA A 63 -2.24 6.18 1.52
CA ALA A 63 -3.53 6.76 1.90
C ALA A 63 -4.26 5.91 2.96
N CYS A 64 -4.25 4.58 2.79
CA CYS A 64 -4.76 3.63 3.76
C CYS A 64 -4.07 3.78 5.12
N LEU A 65 -2.72 3.83 5.13
CA LEU A 65 -1.96 3.94 6.36
C LEU A 65 -2.19 5.29 7.04
N MET A 66 -2.26 6.39 6.29
CA MET A 66 -2.59 7.72 6.83
C MET A 66 -3.97 7.73 7.48
N TRP A 67 -4.99 7.19 6.81
CA TRP A 67 -6.34 7.12 7.37
C TRP A 67 -6.38 6.31 8.66
N HIS A 68 -5.78 5.12 8.69
CA HIS A 68 -5.72 4.29 9.89
C HIS A 68 -4.89 4.95 11.01
N SER A 69 -3.80 5.64 10.67
CA SER A 69 -2.98 6.35 11.64
C SER A 69 -3.74 7.50 12.32
N ALA A 70 -4.61 8.19 11.57
CA ALA A 70 -5.39 9.31 12.08
C ALA A 70 -6.62 8.88 12.90
N ASN A 71 -7.20 7.71 12.58
CA ASN A 71 -8.49 7.29 13.15
C ASN A 71 -8.40 6.14 14.16
N CYS A 72 -7.35 5.31 14.10
CA CYS A 72 -7.31 4.01 14.79
C CYS A 72 -6.05 3.75 15.61
N GLN A 73 -4.97 4.50 15.39
CA GLN A 73 -3.68 4.25 16.01
C GLN A 73 -3.42 5.17 17.20
N THR A 74 -2.57 4.71 18.14
CA THR A 74 -2.06 5.55 19.22
C THR A 74 -0.94 6.46 18.71
N LYS A 75 -0.57 7.49 19.47
CA LYS A 75 0.46 8.47 19.09
C LYS A 75 1.81 7.80 18.72
N ASP A 76 2.26 6.82 19.49
CA ASP A 76 3.50 6.08 19.19
C ASP A 76 3.42 5.27 17.89
N GLN A 77 2.24 4.74 17.57
CA GLN A 77 2.01 4.01 16.31
C GLN A 77 1.93 4.98 15.13
N GLN A 78 1.35 6.16 15.35
CA GLN A 78 1.24 7.22 14.36
C GLN A 78 2.63 7.75 13.94
N GLU A 79 3.57 7.91 14.87
CA GLU A 79 4.96 8.30 14.55
C GLU A 79 5.65 7.26 13.65
N ARG A 80 5.54 5.96 14.00
CA ARG A 80 6.10 4.86 13.18
C ARG A 80 5.46 4.78 11.80
N SER A 81 4.14 4.98 11.73
CA SER A 81 3.42 5.06 10.46
C SER A 81 3.83 6.28 9.65
N GLY A 82 4.12 7.40 10.31
CA GLY A 82 4.60 8.64 9.70
C GLY A 82 5.92 8.46 8.96
N ASP A 83 6.89 7.76 9.57
CA ASP A 83 8.17 7.45 8.92
C ASP A 83 8.00 6.64 7.64
N LEU A 84 7.08 5.66 7.65
CA LEU A 84 6.78 4.83 6.48
C LEU A 84 6.04 5.61 5.40
N VAL A 85 5.13 6.52 5.78
CA VAL A 85 4.46 7.44 4.85
C VAL A 85 5.50 8.36 4.18
N LEU A 86 6.46 8.90 4.94
CA LEU A 86 7.54 9.73 4.40
C LEU A 86 8.45 8.94 3.44
N ALA A 87 8.78 7.69 3.78
CA ALA A 87 9.53 6.81 2.89
C ALA A 87 8.75 6.51 1.59
N GLY A 88 7.45 6.25 1.70
CA GLY A 88 6.53 6.08 0.57
C GLY A 88 6.49 7.31 -0.34
N LYS A 89 6.35 8.49 0.25
CA LYS A 89 6.42 9.76 -0.47
C LYS A 89 7.76 9.92 -1.20
N SER A 90 8.89 9.71 -0.53
CA SER A 90 10.22 9.81 -1.16
C SER A 90 10.41 8.79 -2.28
N PHE A 91 9.80 7.60 -2.18
CA PHE A 91 9.78 6.65 -3.27
C PHE A 91 8.97 7.19 -4.46
N LEU A 92 7.74 7.67 -4.23
CA LEU A 92 6.91 8.26 -5.28
C LEU A 92 7.60 9.45 -5.95
N ASP A 93 8.22 10.35 -5.18
CA ASP A 93 8.91 11.53 -5.71
C ASP A 93 10.15 11.16 -6.56
N ARG A 94 10.80 10.01 -6.30
CA ARG A 94 11.99 9.55 -7.07
C ARG A 94 11.64 8.69 -8.28
N VAL A 95 10.56 7.93 -8.19
CA VAL A 95 10.23 6.85 -9.14
C VAL A 95 9.01 7.19 -10.00
N CYS A 96 8.06 7.90 -9.41
CA CYS A 96 6.70 8.07 -9.92
C CYS A 96 6.40 9.50 -10.33
N ASP A 97 7.42 10.35 -10.48
CA ASP A 97 7.32 11.76 -10.86
C ASP A 97 6.93 11.92 -12.35
N LEU A 98 5.80 11.31 -12.74
CA LEU A 98 5.29 11.26 -14.10
C LEU A 98 3.98 12.01 -14.30
N ASP A 99 3.21 12.37 -13.27
CA ASP A 99 2.09 13.30 -13.50
C ASP A 99 1.55 13.86 -12.17
N ARG A 100 1.76 15.17 -12.00
CA ARG A 100 0.90 16.07 -11.21
C ARG A 100 0.57 15.57 -9.80
N GLY A 101 1.47 15.88 -8.88
CA GLY A 101 1.41 15.49 -7.47
C GLY A 101 0.06 15.70 -6.79
N TRP A 102 -0.19 14.85 -5.78
CA TRP A 102 -1.11 15.00 -4.63
C TRP A 102 -2.52 15.55 -4.88
N ARG A 103 -2.98 15.76 -6.11
CA ARG A 103 -4.36 16.20 -6.36
C ARG A 103 -5.25 14.97 -6.35
N VAL A 104 -5.73 14.68 -5.14
CA VAL A 104 -7.12 14.32 -4.86
C VAL A 104 -8.01 14.51 -6.10
N SER A 105 -8.40 13.40 -6.72
CA SER A 105 -9.66 13.28 -7.46
C SER A 105 -10.68 12.65 -6.54
#